data_AF-X0TJY3-F1
#
_entry.id   AF-X0TJY3-F1
#
_cell.length_a   1.000
_cell.length_b   1.000
_cell.length_c   1.000
_cell.angle_alpha   90.00
_cell.angle_beta   90.00
_cell.angle_gamma   90.00
#
_symmetry.space_group_name_H-M   'P 1'
#
loop_
_entity.id
_entity.type
_entity.pdbx_description
1 polymer ?
#
loop_
_entity_poly.entity_id
_entity_poly.type
_entity_poly.pdbx_seq_one_letter_code
_entity_poly.pdbx_strand_id
1 'polypeptide(L)'
;MKNDSDLIQRAQGCLMGQLTGDALGSLVEFQTPEEIHRKYPNGVRKLADGGTWNTIAGQPTDDSEMALLLARMLIEQGTYNCEAAFVAYKYWLSSDPFDCGMTIASGLRGQWNQDKGEFRP
;
A
#
# COMPACT_ATOMS: atom_id res chain seq x y z
N MET A 1 10.66 -26.24 -18.46
CA MET A 1 9.61 -25.81 -17.52
C MET A 1 10.30 -25.00 -16.42
N LYS A 2 9.85 -23.77 -16.13
CA LYS A 2 10.23 -23.14 -14.85
C LYS A 2 9.68 -24.06 -13.76
N ASN A 3 10.51 -24.39 -12.77
CA ASN A 3 10.07 -25.24 -11.66
C ASN A 3 8.96 -24.49 -10.92
N ASP A 4 7.81 -25.13 -10.65
CA ASP A 4 6.69 -24.46 -9.95
C ASP A 4 7.12 -23.87 -8.61
N SER A 5 8.11 -24.50 -7.97
CA SER A 5 8.78 -23.97 -6.78
C SER A 5 9.44 -22.60 -7.00
N ASP A 6 10.10 -22.37 -8.14
CA ASP A 6 10.76 -21.09 -8.43
C ASP A 6 9.73 -19.98 -8.68
N LEU A 7 8.59 -20.32 -9.30
CA LEU A 7 7.51 -19.37 -9.52
C LEU A 7 6.86 -18.97 -8.18
N ILE A 8 6.58 -19.95 -7.31
CA ILE A 8 6.03 -19.70 -5.97
C ILE A 8 7.00 -18.84 -5.14
N GLN A 9 8.30 -19.15 -5.13
CA GLN A 9 9.29 -18.35 -4.41
C GLN A 9 9.33 -16.89 -4.89
N ARG A 10 9.22 -16.66 -6.20
CA ARG A 10 9.15 -15.30 -6.76
C ARG A 10 7.86 -14.58 -6.38
N ALA A 11 6.73 -15.27 -6.39
CA ALA A 11 5.44 -14.70 -5.98
C ALA A 11 5.45 -14.31 -4.49
N GLN A 12 5.96 -15.20 -3.63
CA GLN A 12 6.16 -14.93 -2.20
C GLN A 12 7.13 -13.76 -1.99
N GLY A 13 8.26 -13.75 -2.71
CA GLY A 13 9.22 -12.66 -2.66
C GLY A 13 8.64 -11.32 -3.12
N CYS A 14 7.74 -11.32 -4.09
CA CYS A 14 7.02 -10.11 -4.53
C CYS A 14 6.15 -9.55 -3.40
N LEU A 15 5.32 -10.39 -2.79
CA LEU A 15 4.45 -9.97 -1.69
C LEU A 15 5.27 -9.51 -0.49
N MET A 16 6.24 -10.31 -0.03
CA MET A 16 7.10 -9.95 1.10
C MET A 16 7.94 -8.70 0.81
N GLY A 17 8.41 -8.54 -0.43
CA GLY A 17 9.17 -7.38 -0.88
C GLY A 17 8.33 -6.10 -0.88
N GLN A 18 7.06 -6.18 -1.28
CA GLN A 18 6.11 -5.07 -1.20
C GLN A 18 5.90 -4.63 0.25
N LEU A 19 5.56 -5.57 1.15
CA LEU A 19 5.36 -5.25 2.58
C LEU A 19 6.63 -4.67 3.23
N THR A 20 7.79 -5.24 2.91
CA THR A 20 9.07 -4.76 3.46
C THR A 20 9.44 -3.39 2.89
N GLY A 21 9.17 -3.17 1.61
CA GLY A 21 9.46 -1.91 0.92
C GLY A 21 8.62 -0.76 1.44
N ASP A 22 7.33 -0.99 1.63
CA ASP A 22 6.40 -0.06 2.31
C ASP A 22 6.94 0.30 3.70
N ALA A 23 7.07 -0.68 4.60
CA ALA A 23 7.46 -0.42 5.99
C ALA A 23 8.84 0.24 6.13
N LEU A 24 9.78 0.00 5.20
CA LEU A 24 11.09 0.66 5.18
C LEU A 24 11.01 2.07 4.60
N GLY A 25 10.20 2.27 3.57
CA GLY A 25 10.01 3.54 2.88
C GLY A 25 9.27 4.57 3.73
N SER A 26 8.28 4.13 4.52
CA SER A 26 7.50 5.01 5.40
C SER A 26 8.34 5.76 6.45
N LEU A 27 9.52 5.24 6.80
CA LEU A 27 10.48 5.90 7.71
C LEU A 27 11.05 7.21 7.14
N VAL A 28 10.96 7.40 5.82
CA VAL A 28 11.54 8.52 5.08
C VAL A 28 10.54 9.18 4.14
N GLU A 29 9.26 8.88 4.28
CA GLU A 29 8.21 9.50 3.49
C GLU A 29 8.27 11.04 3.59
N PHE A 30 8.03 11.72 2.47
CA PHE A 30 8.11 13.18 2.30
C PHE A 30 9.48 13.83 2.56
N GLN A 31 10.53 13.08 2.88
CA GLN A 31 11.89 13.61 3.02
C GLN A 31 12.59 13.73 1.68
N THR A 32 13.45 14.74 1.54
CA THR A 32 14.30 14.87 0.35
C THR A 32 15.45 13.86 0.39
N PRO A 33 16.03 13.47 -0.77
CA PRO A 33 17.22 12.61 -0.80
C PRO A 33 18.37 13.13 0.07
N GLU A 34 18.56 14.44 0.19
CA GLU A 34 19.59 15.06 1.02
C GLU A 34 19.31 14.88 2.52
N GLU A 35 18.05 15.00 2.93
CA GLU A 35 17.63 14.76 4.32
C GLU A 35 17.81 13.29 4.69
N ILE A 36 17.39 12.39 3.78
CA ILE A 36 17.57 10.94 3.93
C ILE A 36 19.05 10.61 4.05
N HIS A 37 19.91 11.15 3.17
CA HIS A 37 21.34 10.88 3.22
C HIS A 37 21.98 11.41 4.51
N ARG A 38 21.57 12.58 5.00
CA ARG A 38 22.07 13.14 6.26
C ARG A 38 21.69 12.28 7.47
N LYS A 39 20.45 11.77 7.51
CA LYS A 39 19.94 10.95 8.61
C LYS A 39 20.40 9.49 8.52
N TYR A 40 20.51 8.97 7.30
CA TYR A 40 20.87 7.59 6.97
C TYR A 40 21.99 7.57 5.92
N PRO A 41 23.24 7.88 6.30
CA PRO A 41 24.36 7.98 5.35
C PRO A 41 24.64 6.67 4.59
N ASN A 42 24.24 5.53 5.16
CA ASN A 42 24.37 4.20 4.54
C ASN A 42 23.05 3.69 3.92
N GLY A 43 22.04 4.55 3.80
CA GLY A 43 20.66 4.21 3.45
C GLY A 43 19.85 3.69 4.65
N VAL A 44 18.53 3.63 4.47
CA VAL A 44 17.62 3.02 5.45
C VAL A 44 17.79 1.50 5.36
N ARG A 45 18.28 0.87 6.43
CA ARG A 45 18.65 -0.58 6.42
C ARG A 45 17.90 -1.43 7.43
N LYS A 46 17.17 -0.80 8.33
CA LYS A 46 16.49 -1.46 9.43
C LYS A 46 15.06 -0.96 9.50
N LEU A 47 14.15 -1.89 9.73
CA LEU A 47 12.84 -1.56 10.26
C LEU A 47 13.05 -1.03 11.68
N ALA A 48 12.49 0.13 11.97
CA ALA A 48 12.64 0.86 13.22
C ALA A 48 11.35 1.62 13.51
N ASP A 49 11.16 2.03 14.75
CA ASP A 49 10.04 2.91 15.09
C ASP A 49 10.27 4.32 14.50
N GLY A 50 9.18 5.05 14.23
CA GLY A 50 9.22 6.45 13.82
C GLY A 50 8.64 6.71 12.42
N GLY A 51 9.33 7.52 11.61
CA GLY A 51 8.82 7.98 10.32
C GLY A 51 7.78 9.10 10.43
N THR A 52 7.14 9.43 9.32
CA THR A 52 6.13 10.51 9.22
C THR A 52 4.96 10.29 10.19
N TRP A 53 4.54 9.04 10.31
CA TRP A 53 3.35 8.64 11.06
C TRP A 53 3.66 8.06 12.44
N ASN A 54 4.93 8.06 12.86
CA ASN A 54 5.39 7.47 14.13
C ASN A 54 4.94 6.00 14.31
N THR A 55 5.14 5.19 13.27
CA THR A 55 4.80 3.76 13.23
C THR A 55 5.77 2.92 14.07
N ILE A 56 5.36 1.71 14.45
CA ILE A 56 6.27 0.72 15.05
C ILE A 56 7.09 0.00 13.95
N ALA A 57 8.25 -0.54 14.32
CA ALA A 57 9.12 -1.26 13.40
C ALA A 57 8.39 -2.37 12.61
N GLY A 58 8.32 -2.19 11.29
CA GLY A 58 7.70 -3.17 10.38
C GLY A 58 6.18 -3.03 10.22
N GLN A 59 5.56 -2.00 10.82
CA GLN A 59 4.15 -1.70 10.61
C GLN A 59 3.92 -1.28 9.14
N PRO A 60 2.95 -1.91 8.44
CA PRO A 60 2.55 -1.50 7.10
C PRO A 60 1.79 -0.16 7.07
N THR A 61 1.75 0.49 5.90
CA THR A 61 0.84 1.62 5.61
C THR A 61 -0.26 1.19 4.62
N ASP A 62 -0.96 2.16 4.04
CA ASP A 62 -2.06 1.95 3.10
C ASP A 62 -1.68 1.06 1.92
N ASP A 63 -0.46 1.19 1.37
CA ASP A 63 0.08 0.33 0.30
C ASP A 63 -0.11 -1.16 0.62
N SER A 64 0.37 -1.62 1.78
CA SER A 64 0.29 -3.04 2.16
C SER A 64 -1.08 -3.44 2.70
N GLU A 65 -1.76 -2.57 3.45
CA GLU A 65 -3.08 -2.88 3.99
C GLU A 65 -4.09 -3.12 2.85
N MET A 66 -4.09 -2.26 1.83
CA MET A 66 -4.93 -2.42 0.65
C MET A 66 -4.50 -3.63 -0.19
N ALA A 67 -3.20 -3.88 -0.37
CA ALA A 67 -2.71 -5.06 -1.08
C ALA A 67 -3.16 -6.37 -0.41
N LEU A 68 -3.13 -6.44 0.92
CA LEU A 68 -3.59 -7.60 1.68
C LEU A 68 -5.11 -7.83 1.53
N LEU A 69 -5.91 -6.76 1.49
CA LEU A 69 -7.35 -6.87 1.23
C LEU A 69 -7.65 -7.37 -0.17
N LEU A 70 -6.91 -6.90 -1.18
CA LEU A 70 -7.02 -7.42 -2.54
C LEU A 70 -6.68 -8.91 -2.59
N ALA A 71 -5.59 -9.32 -1.93
CA ALA A 71 -5.18 -10.72 -1.88
C ALA A 71 -6.24 -11.61 -1.21
N ARG A 72 -6.84 -11.16 -0.09
CA ARG A 72 -7.95 -11.88 0.58
C ARG A 72 -9.15 -12.02 -0.34
N MET A 73 -9.55 -10.94 -1.02
CA MET A 73 -10.66 -10.97 -1.98
C MET A 73 -10.39 -11.97 -3.12
N LEU A 74 -9.17 -11.97 -3.69
CA LEU A 74 -8.82 -12.91 -4.76
C LEU A 74 -8.88 -14.37 -4.30
N ILE A 75 -8.49 -14.67 -3.06
CA ILE A 75 -8.60 -16.00 -2.47
C ILE A 75 -10.07 -16.40 -2.28
N GLU A 76 -10.89 -15.49 -1.77
CA GLU A 76 -12.31 -15.74 -1.49
C GLU A 76 -13.15 -15.89 -2.77
N GLN A 77 -12.88 -15.07 -3.78
CA GLN A 77 -13.64 -15.04 -5.04
C GLN A 77 -13.09 -16.00 -6.11
N GLY A 78 -11.82 -16.42 -5.98
CA GLY A 78 -11.11 -17.22 -7.00
C GLY A 78 -10.80 -16.47 -8.30
N THR A 79 -11.17 -15.19 -8.38
CA THR A 79 -10.95 -14.29 -9.53
C THR A 79 -11.00 -12.84 -9.06
N TYR A 80 -10.53 -11.92 -9.90
CA TYR A 80 -10.74 -10.50 -9.64
C TYR A 80 -12.21 -10.14 -9.80
N ASN A 81 -12.74 -9.41 -8.81
CA ASN A 81 -14.08 -8.84 -8.81
C ASN A 81 -13.98 -7.38 -8.34
N CYS A 82 -14.35 -6.43 -9.21
CA CYS A 82 -14.18 -5.01 -8.93
C CYS A 82 -15.14 -4.51 -7.85
N GLU A 83 -16.38 -5.02 -7.79
CA GLU A 83 -17.33 -4.66 -6.74
C GLU A 83 -16.84 -5.15 -5.37
N ALA A 84 -16.32 -6.37 -5.28
CA ALA A 84 -15.77 -6.93 -4.05
C ALA A 84 -14.52 -6.18 -3.60
N ALA A 85 -13.62 -5.83 -4.53
CA ALA A 85 -12.47 -4.97 -4.23
C ALA A 85 -12.91 -3.60 -3.68
N PHE A 86 -13.90 -2.99 -4.32
CA PHE A 86 -14.45 -1.71 -3.86
C PHE A 86 -15.04 -1.82 -2.45
N VAL A 87 -15.81 -2.87 -2.15
CA VAL A 87 -16.35 -3.11 -0.80
C VAL A 87 -15.23 -3.30 0.22
N ALA A 88 -14.18 -4.08 -0.11
CA ALA A 88 -13.04 -4.29 0.78
C ALA A 88 -12.28 -2.98 1.08
N TYR A 89 -12.05 -2.15 0.07
CA TYR A 89 -11.40 -0.85 0.26
C TYR A 89 -12.28 0.17 0.98
N LYS A 90 -13.61 0.13 0.77
CA LYS A 90 -14.56 0.92 1.56
C LYS A 90 -14.54 0.53 3.03
N TYR A 91 -14.45 -0.77 3.30
CA TYR A 91 -14.31 -1.30 4.65
C TYR A 91 -13.02 -0.79 5.30
N TRP A 92 -11.88 -0.88 4.61
CA TRP A 92 -10.61 -0.31 5.06
C TRP A 92 -10.69 1.19 5.34
N LEU A 93 -11.25 1.97 4.41
CA LEU A 93 -11.41 3.40 4.64
C LEU A 93 -12.30 3.71 5.86
N SER A 94 -13.27 2.84 6.17
CA SER A 94 -14.14 2.99 7.33
C SER A 94 -13.48 2.60 8.66
N SER A 95 -12.34 1.90 8.64
CA SER A 95 -11.55 1.62 9.84
C SER A 95 -10.64 2.79 10.25
N ASP A 96 -10.79 3.95 9.59
CA ASP A 96 -10.04 5.18 9.85
C ASP A 96 -8.51 4.96 9.76
N PRO A 97 -7.99 4.58 8.57
CA PRO A 97 -6.56 4.33 8.41
C PRO A 97 -5.77 5.62 8.64
N PHE A 98 -4.64 5.50 9.34
CA PHE A 98 -3.81 6.65 9.69
C PHE A 98 -3.17 7.31 8.47
N ASP A 99 -2.99 6.55 7.39
CA ASP A 99 -2.50 7.01 6.11
C ASP A 99 -3.48 6.64 5.01
N CYS A 100 -3.75 7.59 4.12
CA CYS A 100 -4.62 7.39 2.96
C CYS A 100 -4.46 8.55 1.99
N GLY A 101 -3.93 8.27 0.81
CA GLY A 101 -3.83 9.27 -0.26
C GLY A 101 -5.18 9.93 -0.60
N MET A 102 -5.16 11.25 -0.85
CA MET A 102 -6.38 12.03 -1.12
C MET A 102 -7.18 11.51 -2.33
N THR A 103 -6.50 11.03 -3.38
CA THR A 103 -7.16 10.45 -4.56
C THR A 103 -7.90 9.15 -4.21
N ILE A 104 -7.30 8.28 -3.41
CA ILE A 104 -7.94 7.04 -2.94
C ILE A 104 -9.15 7.37 -2.07
N ALA A 105 -8.99 8.26 -1.09
CA ALA A 105 -10.08 8.71 -0.23
C ALA A 105 -11.25 9.28 -1.05
N SER A 106 -10.97 10.12 -2.04
CA SER A 106 -11.99 10.75 -2.89
C SER A 106 -12.71 9.72 -3.76
N GLY A 107 -11.96 8.82 -4.40
CA GLY A 107 -12.50 7.75 -5.23
C GLY A 107 -13.42 6.81 -4.44
N LEU A 108 -12.97 6.37 -3.25
CA LEU A 108 -13.76 5.50 -2.37
C LEU A 108 -14.94 6.22 -1.71
N ARG A 109 -14.89 7.53 -1.51
CA ARG A 109 -16.05 8.30 -1.03
C ARG A 109 -17.06 8.61 -2.14
N GLY A 110 -16.75 8.32 -3.40
CA GLY A 110 -17.55 8.75 -4.54
C GLY A 110 -17.54 10.27 -4.72
N GLN A 111 -16.53 10.94 -4.17
CA GLN A 111 -16.33 12.39 -4.29
C GLN A 111 -15.56 12.65 -5.58
N TRP A 112 -16.30 12.83 -6.66
CA TRP A 112 -15.74 13.29 -7.93
C TRP A 112 -15.38 14.78 -7.84
N ASN A 113 -14.18 15.13 -8.26
CA ASN A 113 -13.78 16.54 -8.42
C ASN A 113 -14.44 17.07 -9.70
N GLN A 114 -15.43 17.97 -9.56
CA GLN A 114 -16.25 18.47 -10.66
C GLN A 114 -15.47 19.35 -11.67
N ASP A 115 -14.20 19.67 -11.40
CA ASP A 115 -13.41 20.64 -12.17
C ASP A 115 -12.72 20.08 -13.43
N LYS A 116 -12.84 18.79 -13.73
CA LYS A 116 -12.38 18.23 -15.01
C LYS A 116 -13.55 17.60 -15.74
N GLY A 117 -14.22 18.46 -16.50
CA GLY A 117 -15.44 18.15 -17.24
C GLY A 117 -15.31 16.99 -18.23
N GLU A 118 -16.49 16.40 -18.43
CA GLU A 118 -16.90 15.48 -19.51
C GLU A 118 -16.66 13.98 -19.26
N PHE A 119 -17.67 13.11 -19.33
CA PHE A 119 -19.12 13.27 -19.51
C PHE A 119 -19.81 12.00 -18.95
N ARG A 120 -21.03 12.13 -18.41
CA ARG A 120 -21.94 10.98 -18.17
C ARG A 120 -22.64 10.62 -19.49
N PRO A 121 -22.72 9.33 -19.86
CA PRO A 121 -23.86 8.55 -19.36
C PRO A 121 -23.47 7.49 -18.35
#